data_AF-A0A938VB19-F1
#
_entry.id   AF-A0A938VB19-F1
#
_cell.length_a   1.000
_cell.length_b   1.000
_cell.length_c   1.000
_cell.angle_alpha   90.00
_cell.angle_beta   90.00
_cell.angle_gamma   90.00
#
_symmetry.space_group_name_H-M   'P 1'
#
loop_
_entity.id
_entity.type
_entity.pdbx_description
1 polymer ?
#
loop_
_entity_poly.entity_id
_entity_poly.type
_entity_poly.pdbx_seq_one_letter_code
_entity_poly.pdbx_strand_id
1 'polypeptide(L)'
;MERFAIVLFRLIAPDGNGGFLDVGGGVVLLAEPRPENWHMRFSAIARKRFRRILGACVESGYATLNRGLVESYCHFEEGIFWQGGER
;
A
#
# COMPACT_ATOMS: atom_id res chain seq x y z
N MET A 1 14.59 -16.27 1.24
CA MET A 1 13.84 -15.41 2.18
C MET A 1 14.38 -14.00 2.05
N GLU A 2 13.51 -12.99 2.05
CA GLU A 2 13.83 -11.59 1.77
C GLU A 2 13.17 -10.71 2.85
N ARG A 3 13.81 -9.59 3.22
CA ARG A 3 13.28 -8.67 4.23
C ARG A 3 12.36 -7.64 3.55
N PHE A 4 11.18 -7.46 4.11
CA PHE A 4 10.20 -6.49 3.65
C PHE A 4 9.88 -5.49 4.76
N ALA A 5 9.81 -4.21 4.42
CA ALA A 5 9.10 -3.24 5.24
C ALA A 5 7.58 -3.41 5.04
N ILE A 6 6.85 -3.40 6.14
CA ILE A 6 5.39 -3.53 6.18
C ILE A 6 4.81 -2.16 6.45
N VAL A 7 3.98 -1.67 5.53
CA VAL A 7 3.31 -0.38 5.67
C VAL A 7 1.81 -0.57 5.55
N LEU A 8 1.06 -0.11 6.54
CA LEU A 8 -0.40 -0.06 6.48
C LEU A 8 -0.81 1.20 5.73
N PHE A 9 -1.70 1.09 4.75
CA PHE A 9 -2.23 2.24 4.03
C PHE A 9 -3.73 2.39 4.26
N ARG A 10 -4.19 3.64 4.22
CA ARG A 10 -5.61 3.99 4.19
C ARG A 10 -6.00 4.59 2.84
N LEU A 11 -7.24 4.36 2.43
CA LEU A 11 -7.88 5.05 1.32
C LEU A 11 -8.91 6.01 1.89
N ILE A 12 -8.92 7.23 1.37
CA ILE A 12 -9.85 8.26 1.82
C ILE A 12 -10.68 8.83 0.66
N ALA A 13 -11.88 9.30 0.99
CA ALA A 13 -12.76 10.02 0.07
C ALA A 13 -13.35 11.28 0.76
N PRO A 14 -13.69 12.34 0.01
CA PRO A 14 -14.39 13.50 0.56
C PRO A 14 -15.75 13.10 1.15
N ASP A 15 -16.10 13.69 2.29
CA ASP A 15 -17.36 13.40 3.00
C ASP A 15 -18.54 14.31 2.63
N GLY A 16 -18.31 15.26 1.71
CA GLY A 16 -19.29 16.27 1.30
C GLY A 16 -19.37 17.51 2.20
N ASN A 17 -18.76 17.48 3.39
CA ASN A 17 -18.74 18.57 4.38
C ASN A 17 -17.35 19.23 4.52
N GLY A 18 -16.46 19.00 3.56
CA GLY A 18 -15.08 19.49 3.58
C GLY A 18 -14.11 18.61 4.37
N GLY A 19 -14.57 17.47 4.88
CA GLY A 19 -13.76 16.45 5.54
C GLY A 19 -13.39 15.29 4.62
N PHE A 20 -12.71 14.31 5.20
CA PHE A 20 -12.36 13.04 4.56
C PHE A 20 -12.80 11.87 5.42
N LEU A 21 -13.32 10.83 4.80
CA LEU A 21 -13.67 9.57 5.45
C LEU A 21 -12.76 8.45 4.97
N ASP A 22 -12.44 7.54 5.89
CA ASP A 22 -11.76 6.29 5.59
C ASP A 22 -12.72 5.36 4.84
N VAL A 23 -12.36 5.03 3.60
CA VAL A 23 -13.17 4.19 2.70
C VAL A 23 -12.50 2.86 2.38
N GLY A 24 -11.34 2.58 2.95
CA GLY A 24 -10.59 1.37 2.65
C GLY A 24 -9.16 1.41 3.18
N GLY A 25 -8.41 0.40 2.81
CA GLY A 25 -7.01 0.28 3.19
C GLY A 25 -6.46 -1.11 2.98
N GLY A 26 -5.24 -1.30 3.48
CA GLY A 26 -4.54 -2.57 3.34
C GLY A 26 -3.09 -2.48 3.76
N VAL A 27 -2.28 -3.34 3.16
CA VAL A 27 -0.85 -3.46 3.40
C VAL A 27 -0.06 -3.25 2.12
N VAL A 28 1.06 -2.54 2.23
CA VAL A 28 2.13 -2.47 1.26
C VAL A 28 3.33 -3.22 1.83
N LEU A 29 3.93 -4.08 1.01
CA LEU A 29 5.17 -4.77 1.32
C LEU A 29 6.25 -4.26 0.37
N LEU A 30 7.33 -3.72 0.94
CA LEU A 30 8.44 -3.16 0.19
C LEU A 30 9.68 -4.01 0.46
N ALA A 31 10.19 -4.66 -0.58
CA ALA A 31 11.46 -5.37 -0.51
C ALA A 31 12.59 -4.39 -0.11
N GLU A 32 13.43 -4.80 0.84
CA GLU A 32 14.60 -4.01 1.24
C GLU A 32 15.81 -4.30 0.33
N PRO A 33 16.53 -3.26 -0.15
CA PRO A 33 16.29 -1.84 0.09
C PRO A 33 15.07 -1.30 -0.67
N ARG A 34 14.20 -0.57 0.02
CA ARG A 34 12.99 0.00 -0.60
C ARG A 34 13.32 1.22 -1.48
N PRO A 35 12.58 1.44 -2.59
CA PRO A 35 12.74 2.66 -3.38
C PRO A 35 12.39 3.91 -2.57
N GLU A 36 13.21 4.95 -2.60
CA GLU A 36 12.93 6.21 -1.89
C GLU A 36 11.59 6.84 -2.32
N ASN A 37 11.24 6.68 -3.59
CA ASN A 37 10.00 7.22 -4.17
C ASN A 37 8.79 6.27 -4.09
N TRP A 38 8.84 5.24 -3.23
CA TRP A 38 7.76 4.25 -3.14
C TRP A 38 6.40 4.89 -2.86
N HIS A 39 6.34 5.92 -2.01
CA HIS A 39 5.09 6.61 -1.68
C HIS A 39 4.41 7.23 -2.92
N MET A 40 5.20 7.86 -3.79
CA MET A 40 4.68 8.47 -5.01
C MET A 40 4.16 7.42 -5.99
N ARG A 41 4.89 6.30 -6.14
CA ARG A 41 4.47 5.15 -6.95
C ARG A 41 3.19 4.54 -6.41
N PHE A 42 3.11 4.32 -5.10
CA PHE A 42 1.91 3.73 -4.49
C PHE A 42 0.70 4.67 -4.55
N SER A 43 0.90 5.99 -4.47
CA SER A 43 -0.16 6.97 -4.70
C SER A 43 -0.72 6.88 -6.14
N ALA A 44 0.14 6.66 -7.13
CA ALA A 44 -0.29 6.43 -8.52
C ALA A 44 -1.08 5.11 -8.67
N ILE A 45 -0.61 4.03 -8.03
CA ILE A 45 -1.32 2.74 -7.98
C ILE A 45 -2.70 2.92 -7.34
N ALA A 46 -2.80 3.60 -6.20
CA ALA A 46 -4.06 3.81 -5.49
C ALA A 46 -5.09 4.57 -6.34
N ARG A 47 -4.65 5.62 -7.06
CA ARG A 47 -5.49 6.37 -8.01
C ARG A 47 -5.97 5.49 -9.17
N LYS A 48 -5.10 4.64 -9.70
CA LYS A 48 -5.42 3.75 -10.83
C LYS A 48 -6.35 2.61 -10.44
N ARG A 49 -6.10 1.96 -9.30
CA ARG A 49 -6.78 0.73 -8.88
C ARG A 49 -8.06 0.97 -8.10
N PHE A 50 -8.07 1.96 -7.20
CA PHE A 50 -9.21 2.23 -6.34
C PHE A 50 -9.96 3.49 -6.73
N ARG A 51 -9.40 4.34 -7.61
CA ARG A 51 -9.94 5.68 -7.90
C ARG A 51 -10.13 6.52 -6.62
N ARG A 52 -9.31 6.26 -5.60
CA ARG A 52 -9.30 6.94 -4.30
C ARG A 52 -8.00 7.68 -4.06
N ILE A 53 -8.03 8.54 -3.05
CA ILE A 53 -6.87 9.25 -2.56
C ILE A 53 -6.16 8.32 -1.56
N LEU A 54 -4.86 8.15 -1.75
CA LEU A 54 -4.02 7.51 -0.74
C LEU A 54 -3.96 8.43 0.49
N GLY A 55 -4.49 7.93 1.60
CA GLY A 55 -4.45 8.62 2.89
C GLY A 55 -3.17 8.31 3.66
N ALA A 56 -3.28 8.26 4.99
CA ALA A 56 -2.15 7.98 5.85
C ALA A 56 -1.51 6.61 5.55
N CYS A 57 -0.18 6.59 5.56
CA CYS A 57 0.63 5.38 5.49
C CYS A 57 1.44 5.26 6.79
N VAL A 58 1.34 4.12 7.46
CA VAL A 58 2.01 3.88 8.75
C VAL A 58 2.91 2.66 8.61
N GLU A 59 4.21 2.87 8.77
CA GLU A 59 5.16 1.76 8.83
C GLU A 59 4.93 0.97 10.12
N SER A 60 4.62 -0.32 9.98
CA SER A 60 4.36 -1.23 11.10
C SER A 60 5.61 -2.00 11.53
N GLY A 61 6.67 -1.97 10.73
CA GLY A 61 7.94 -2.64 10.99
C GLY A 61 8.41 -3.49 9.81
N TYR A 62 9.12 -4.58 10.11
CA TYR A 62 9.75 -5.44 9.12
C TYR A 62 9.41 -6.91 9.33
N ALA A 63 9.38 -7.67 8.23
CA ALA A 63 9.31 -9.13 8.27
C ALA A 63 10.25 -9.77 7.25
N THR A 64 10.75 -10.95 7.57
CA THR A 64 11.51 -11.79 6.64
C THR A 64 10.57 -12.83 6.04
N LEU A 65 10.25 -12.69 4.76
CA LEU A 65 9.22 -13.48 4.08
C LEU A 65 9.81 -14.27 2.89
N ASN A 66 9.11 -15.33 2.48
CA ASN A 66 9.40 -15.99 1.21
C ASN A 66 8.79 -15.15 0.08
N ARG A 67 9.61 -14.72 -0.88
CA ARG A 67 9.16 -13.88 -2.00
C ARG A 67 8.06 -14.53 -2.84
N GLY A 68 8.18 -15.82 -3.15
CA GLY A 68 7.17 -16.54 -3.92
C GLY A 68 5.81 -16.59 -3.21
N LEU A 69 5.81 -16.66 -1.87
CA LEU A 69 4.57 -16.53 -1.10
C LEU A 69 3.99 -15.12 -1.21
N VAL A 70 4.81 -14.08 -1.05
CA VAL A 70 4.36 -12.68 -1.21
C VAL A 70 3.75 -12.47 -2.60
N GLU A 71 4.41 -12.95 -3.65
CA GLU A 71 3.92 -12.88 -5.04
C GLU A 71 2.58 -13.62 -5.25
N SER A 72 2.35 -14.73 -4.53
CA SER A 72 1.09 -15.49 -4.63
C SER A 72 -0.10 -14.84 -3.89
N TYR A 73 0.15 -14.00 -2.88
CA TYR A 73 -0.90 -13.41 -2.03
C TYR A 73 -1.08 -11.91 -2.23
N CYS A 74 -0.16 -11.24 -2.93
CA CYS A 74 -0.20 -9.80 -3.14
C CYS A 74 -0.32 -9.45 -4.62
N HIS A 75 -0.92 -8.29 -4.90
CA HIS A 75 -0.75 -7.62 -6.17
C HIS A 75 0.67 -7.07 -6.27
N PHE A 76 1.23 -7.06 -7.48
CA PHE A 76 2.56 -6.51 -7.74
C PHE A 76 2.52 -5.51 -8.90
N GLU A 77 2.83 -4.25 -8.61
CA GLU A 77 2.89 -3.17 -9.60
C GLU A 77 4.03 -2.20 -9.28
N GLU A 78 4.78 -1.77 -10.30
CA GLU A 78 5.87 -0.78 -10.16
C GLU A 78 6.94 -1.10 -9.10
N GLY A 79 7.16 -2.40 -8.83
CA GLY A 79 8.11 -2.84 -7.81
C GLY A 79 7.52 -2.88 -6.39
N ILE A 80 6.21 -2.72 -6.25
CA ILE A 80 5.52 -2.64 -4.96
C ILE A 80 4.52 -3.80 -4.85
N PHE A 81 4.63 -4.55 -3.75
CA PHE A 81 3.64 -5.53 -3.37
C PHE A 81 2.57 -4.88 -2.50
N TRP A 82 1.31 -5.20 -2.74
CA TRP A 82 0.22 -4.68 -1.91
C TRP A 82 -0.97 -5.63 -1.88
N GLN A 83 -1.76 -5.50 -0.83
CA GLN A 83 -3.03 -6.21 -0.67
C GLN A 83 -4.02 -5.33 0.08
N GLY A 84 -5.30 -5.39 -0.30
CA GLY A 84 -6.37 -4.58 0.29
C GLY A 84 -7.21 -3.86 -0.76
N GLY A 85 -8.05 -2.93 -0.32
CA GLY A 85 -8.96 -2.23 -1.23
C GLY A 85 -9.98 -1.35 -0.52
N GLU A 86 -11.02 -0.99 -1.28
CA GLU A 86 -12.19 -0.27 -0.78
C GLU A 86 -13.06 -1.20 0.08
N ARG A 87 -13.78 -0.62 1.06
CA ARG A 87 -14.79 -1.32 1.87
C ARG A 87 -16.14 -1.39 1.18
#